data_AF-A0A7G7WAH2-F1
#
_entry.id   AF-A0A7G7WAH2-F1
#
_cell.length_a   1.000
_cell.length_b   1.000
_cell.length_c   1.000
_cell.angle_alpha   90.00
_cell.angle_beta   90.00
_cell.angle_gamma   90.00
#
_symmetry.space_group_name_H-M   'P 1'
#
loop_
_entity.id
_entity.type
_entity.pdbx_description
1 polymer ?
#
loop_
_entity_poly.entity_id
_entity_poly.type
_entity_poly.pdbx_seq_one_letter_code
_entity_poly.pdbx_strand_id
1 'polypeptide(L)'
;METPPPGPLADKTDAELLYLAQHAARYPAAIGTAAVQELQRRGLIPDELPNTAQPHPQTVSPPDTNWLEQVTQVIRAMLWPRPGYRITPWLLNTNLVVFLMMGLSGVNLLAPAGAALVAWGSNVSSLTPQQPWRLLTSVFLHGGPAHLLLNMSALLLLGLMAESRAGHWRWLLIYLLSGIGGSLTSLWWHTQGVNSVGASGAIFGLYGLLLALLLTQRTTLSRQERAGMLGLLLYFALSSLVGGLEGPAGTDNAAHIGGLLTGLVAGLASVFVWRPK
;
A
#
# COMPACT_ATOMS: atom_id res chain seq x y z
N MET A 1 -35.62 -58.36 -12.76
CA MET A 1 -36.14 -57.08 -12.23
C MET A 1 -36.28 -56.15 -13.42
N GLU A 2 -37.49 -55.71 -13.76
CA GLU A 2 -37.72 -54.72 -14.81
C GLU A 2 -37.06 -53.40 -14.42
N THR A 3 -36.28 -52.80 -15.32
CA THR A 3 -35.71 -51.47 -15.09
C THR A 3 -36.84 -50.44 -15.16
N PRO A 4 -36.98 -49.54 -14.17
CA PRO A 4 -38.02 -48.54 -14.18
C PRO A 4 -37.91 -47.63 -15.43
N PRO A 5 -39.03 -47.05 -15.90
CA PRO A 5 -39.06 -46.24 -17.10
C PRO A 5 -38.13 -45.02 -17.01
N PRO A 6 -37.58 -44.55 -18.14
CA PRO A 6 -36.63 -43.43 -18.17
C PRO A 6 -37.24 -42.14 -17.61
N GLY A 7 -36.48 -41.44 -16.77
CA GLY A 7 -36.88 -40.18 -16.15
C GLY A 7 -36.68 -38.95 -17.06
N PRO A 8 -37.01 -37.74 -16.57
CA PRO A 8 -36.95 -36.50 -17.36
C PRO A 8 -35.53 -36.04 -17.77
N LEU A 9 -34.47 -36.71 -17.30
CA LEU A 9 -33.06 -36.45 -17.66
C LEU A 9 -32.40 -37.67 -18.34
N ALA A 10 -33.20 -38.60 -18.88
CA ALA A 10 -32.68 -39.82 -19.49
C ALA A 10 -31.82 -39.58 -20.75
N ASP A 11 -31.95 -38.41 -21.40
CA ASP A 11 -31.16 -37.98 -22.55
C ASP A 11 -29.78 -37.41 -22.17
N LYS A 12 -29.53 -37.15 -20.87
CA LYS A 12 -28.27 -36.58 -20.38
C LYS A 12 -27.15 -37.62 -20.29
N THR A 13 -25.93 -37.16 -20.50
CA THR A 13 -24.72 -37.95 -20.31
C THR A 13 -24.43 -38.17 -18.82
N ASP A 14 -23.67 -39.21 -18.49
CA ASP A 14 -23.32 -39.52 -17.09
C ASP A 14 -22.54 -38.38 -16.41
N ALA A 15 -21.70 -37.68 -17.17
CA ALA A 15 -20.96 -36.52 -16.69
C ALA A 15 -21.88 -35.33 -16.36
N GLU A 16 -22.88 -35.06 -17.21
CA GLU A 16 -23.88 -34.02 -16.94
C GLU A 16 -24.72 -34.36 -15.72
N LEU A 17 -25.14 -35.61 -15.58
CA LEU A 17 -25.91 -36.08 -14.43
C LEU A 17 -25.09 -35.96 -13.13
N LEU A 18 -23.81 -36.35 -13.15
CA LEU A 18 -22.92 -36.21 -12.00
C LEU A 18 -22.70 -34.74 -11.64
N TYR A 19 -22.52 -33.88 -12.64
CA TYR A 19 -22.38 -32.44 -12.44
C TYR A 19 -23.63 -31.83 -11.78
N LEU A 20 -24.82 -32.16 -12.30
CA LEU A 20 -26.10 -31.71 -11.78
C LEU A 20 -26.34 -32.20 -10.34
N ALA A 21 -25.98 -33.45 -10.04
CA ALA A 21 -26.08 -34.02 -8.71
C ALA A 21 -25.12 -33.32 -7.71
N GLN A 22 -23.87 -33.07 -8.09
CA GLN A 22 -22.87 -32.40 -7.23
C GLN A 22 -23.19 -30.93 -6.98
N HIS A 23 -23.86 -30.26 -7.91
CA HIS A 23 -24.17 -28.83 -7.84
C HIS A 23 -25.67 -28.56 -7.64
N ALA A 24 -26.42 -29.53 -7.10
CA ALA A 24 -27.87 -29.45 -6.95
C ALA A 24 -28.37 -28.16 -6.27
N ALA A 25 -27.58 -27.58 -5.35
CA ALA A 25 -27.90 -26.33 -4.67
C ALA A 25 -27.99 -25.09 -5.60
N ARG A 26 -27.46 -25.17 -6.83
CA ARG A 26 -27.51 -24.10 -7.84
C ARG A 26 -28.75 -24.18 -8.74
N TYR A 27 -29.55 -25.23 -8.61
CA TYR A 27 -30.69 -25.52 -9.48
C TYR A 27 -31.96 -25.75 -8.65
N PRO A 28 -33.16 -25.71 -9.27
CA PRO A 28 -34.38 -26.16 -8.62
C PRO A 28 -34.22 -27.60 -8.09
N ALA A 29 -34.71 -27.86 -6.86
CA ALA A 29 -34.53 -29.14 -6.18
C ALA A 29 -34.92 -30.36 -7.03
N ALA A 30 -35.97 -30.22 -7.85
CA ALA A 30 -36.43 -31.25 -8.78
C ALA A 30 -35.36 -31.72 -9.78
N ILE A 31 -34.46 -30.83 -10.23
CA ILE A 31 -33.38 -31.17 -11.17
C ILE A 31 -32.31 -32.01 -10.48
N GLY A 32 -31.89 -31.61 -9.27
CA GLY A 32 -30.93 -32.36 -8.47
C GLY A 32 -31.43 -33.77 -8.13
N THR A 33 -32.70 -33.89 -7.71
CA THR A 33 -33.32 -35.17 -7.41
C THR A 33 -33.47 -36.05 -8.65
N ALA A 34 -33.88 -35.50 -9.79
CA ALA A 34 -33.99 -36.25 -11.05
C ALA A 34 -32.63 -36.75 -11.55
N ALA A 35 -31.56 -35.98 -11.36
CA ALA A 35 -30.21 -36.37 -11.75
C ALA A 35 -29.70 -37.55 -10.89
N VAL A 36 -29.93 -37.50 -9.58
CA VAL A 36 -29.59 -38.60 -8.66
C VAL A 36 -30.38 -39.87 -8.99
N GLN A 37 -31.68 -39.76 -9.24
CA GLN A 37 -32.53 -40.90 -9.60
C GLN A 37 -32.09 -41.55 -10.91
N GLU A 38 -31.71 -40.76 -11.92
CA GLU A 38 -31.23 -41.31 -13.20
C GLU A 38 -29.84 -41.96 -13.06
N LEU A 39 -28.95 -41.43 -12.21
CA LEU A 39 -27.68 -42.08 -11.88
C LEU A 39 -27.87 -43.42 -11.16
N GLN A 40 -28.85 -43.50 -10.24
CA GLN A 40 -29.22 -44.74 -9.55
C GLN A 40 -29.81 -45.76 -10.52
N ARG A 41 -30.74 -45.34 -11.39
CA ARG A 41 -31.32 -46.18 -12.45
C ARG A 41 -30.26 -46.79 -13.38
N ARG A 42 -29.19 -46.04 -13.67
CA ARG A 42 -28.05 -46.49 -14.47
C ARG A 42 -27.04 -47.35 -13.71
N GLY A 43 -27.23 -47.55 -12.40
CA GLY A 43 -26.31 -48.30 -11.54
C GLY A 43 -24.96 -47.60 -11.34
N LEU A 44 -24.89 -46.28 -11.55
CA LEU A 44 -23.67 -45.50 -11.42
C LEU A 44 -23.40 -45.05 -9.97
N ILE A 45 -24.46 -44.98 -9.16
CA ILE A 45 -24.38 -44.68 -7.72
C ILE A 45 -25.32 -45.62 -6.94
N PRO A 46 -25.06 -45.89 -5.66
CA PRO A 46 -25.92 -46.76 -4.84
C PRO A 46 -27.34 -46.22 -4.65
N ASP A 47 -28.32 -47.12 -4.49
CA ASP A 47 -29.73 -46.78 -4.22
C ASP A 47 -29.91 -46.04 -2.88
N GLU A 48 -29.07 -46.36 -1.90
CA GLU A 48 -28.94 -45.62 -0.64
C GLU A 48 -27.62 -44.86 -0.64
N LEU A 49 -27.70 -43.54 -0.81
CA LEU A 49 -26.56 -42.67 -0.54
C LEU A 49 -26.34 -42.65 0.98
N PRO A 50 -25.07 -42.73 1.46
CA PRO A 50 -24.77 -42.53 2.87
C PRO A 50 -25.45 -41.25 3.36
N ASN A 51 -26.00 -41.26 4.58
CA ASN A 51 -26.53 -40.05 5.22
C ASN A 51 -25.38 -39.11 5.61
N THR A 52 -24.66 -38.62 4.62
CA THR A 52 -23.88 -37.40 4.69
C THR A 52 -24.88 -36.29 4.47
N ALA A 53 -25.69 -35.99 5.49
CA ALA A 53 -26.15 -34.62 5.64
C ALA A 53 -24.87 -33.78 5.61
N GLN A 54 -24.51 -33.26 4.44
CA GLN A 54 -23.57 -32.16 4.39
C GLN A 54 -24.18 -31.15 5.35
N PRO A 55 -23.47 -30.72 6.40
CA PRO A 55 -23.97 -29.67 7.26
C PRO A 55 -24.43 -28.59 6.30
N HIS A 56 -25.73 -28.27 6.30
CA HIS A 56 -26.21 -27.10 5.59
C HIS A 56 -25.21 -26.02 5.94
N PRO A 57 -24.54 -25.37 4.97
CA PRO A 57 -23.58 -24.32 5.27
C PRO A 57 -24.32 -23.43 6.25
N GLN A 58 -23.87 -23.42 7.50
CA GLN A 58 -24.49 -22.55 8.49
C GLN A 58 -24.48 -21.21 7.79
N THR A 59 -25.66 -20.63 7.58
CA THR A 59 -25.74 -19.24 7.14
C THR A 59 -25.12 -18.49 8.30
N VAL A 60 -23.80 -18.32 8.24
CA VAL A 60 -23.06 -17.47 9.16
C VAL A 60 -23.64 -16.11 8.82
N SER A 61 -24.60 -15.67 9.64
CA SER A 61 -25.03 -14.29 9.64
C SER A 61 -23.76 -13.46 9.55
N PRO A 62 -23.63 -12.52 8.60
CA PRO A 62 -22.46 -11.67 8.53
C PRO A 62 -22.22 -11.14 9.95
N PRO A 63 -20.97 -11.16 10.46
CA PRO A 63 -20.71 -10.80 11.84
C PRO A 63 -21.43 -9.49 12.14
N ASP A 64 -22.20 -9.44 13.24
CA ASP A 64 -22.77 -8.19 13.81
C ASP A 64 -21.59 -7.32 14.24
N THR A 65 -20.82 -6.84 13.27
CA THR A 65 -19.59 -6.10 13.48
C THR A 65 -19.98 -4.65 13.46
N ASN A 66 -19.90 -4.06 14.64
CA ASN A 66 -20.02 -2.63 14.80
C ASN A 66 -19.05 -1.96 13.82
N TRP A 67 -19.54 -1.08 12.95
CA TRP A 67 -18.71 -0.37 11.97
C TRP A 67 -17.54 0.37 12.64
N LEU A 68 -17.70 0.79 13.90
CA LEU A 68 -16.62 1.37 14.72
C LEU A 68 -15.49 0.36 14.96
N GLU A 69 -15.79 -0.91 15.19
CA GLU A 69 -14.77 -1.96 15.33
C GLU A 69 -14.03 -2.20 14.02
N GLN A 70 -14.73 -2.18 12.89
CA GLN A 70 -14.10 -2.31 11.58
C GLN A 70 -13.17 -1.11 11.29
N VAL A 71 -13.65 0.11 11.53
CA VAL A 71 -12.84 1.33 11.35
C VAL A 71 -11.63 1.32 12.28
N THR A 72 -11.80 0.98 13.55
CA THR A 72 -10.68 0.92 14.50
C THR A 72 -9.68 -0.17 14.15
N GLN A 73 -10.12 -1.33 13.65
CA GLN A 73 -9.22 -2.37 13.14
C GLN A 73 -8.41 -1.90 11.94
N VAL A 74 -9.03 -1.18 11.00
CA VAL A 74 -8.34 -0.62 9.83
C VAL A 74 -7.30 0.42 10.26
N ILE A 75 -7.70 1.38 11.11
CA ILE A 75 -6.78 2.41 11.64
C ILE A 75 -5.61 1.74 12.38
N ARG A 76 -5.90 0.74 13.22
CA ARG A 76 -4.85 0.00 13.94
C ARG A 76 -3.94 -0.73 12.96
N ALA A 77 -4.45 -1.35 11.91
CA ALA A 77 -3.62 -2.04 10.92
C ALA A 77 -2.70 -1.10 10.14
N MET A 78 -3.09 0.18 9.98
CA MET A 78 -2.31 1.21 9.32
C MET A 78 -1.26 1.84 10.25
N LEU A 79 -1.62 2.12 11.51
CA LEU A 79 -0.79 2.90 12.43
C LEU A 79 0.02 2.07 13.42
N TRP A 80 -0.21 0.76 13.50
CA TRP A 80 0.46 -0.12 14.45
C TRP A 80 1.62 -0.91 13.81
N PRO A 81 2.84 -0.86 14.40
CA PRO A 81 3.97 -1.68 13.95
C PRO A 81 3.67 -3.19 14.02
N ARG A 82 3.96 -3.91 12.94
CA ARG A 82 3.84 -5.38 12.84
C ARG A 82 5.05 -5.98 12.13
N PRO A 83 5.31 -7.30 12.23
CA PRO A 83 6.42 -7.93 11.49
C PRO A 83 6.35 -7.59 9.99
N GLY A 84 7.43 -7.05 9.44
CA GLY A 84 7.51 -6.60 8.04
C GLY A 84 6.91 -5.22 7.74
N TYR A 85 6.30 -4.54 8.70
CA TYR A 85 5.70 -3.20 8.55
C TYR A 85 5.79 -2.45 9.88
N ARG A 86 6.99 -1.95 10.21
CA ARG A 86 7.31 -1.32 11.49
C ARG A 86 7.71 0.14 11.33
N ILE A 87 8.45 0.45 10.28
CA ILE A 87 9.03 1.76 10.05
C ILE A 87 8.01 2.72 9.46
N THR A 88 7.17 2.30 8.53
CA THR A 88 6.13 3.18 8.00
C THR A 88 5.21 3.69 9.12
N PRO A 89 4.64 2.84 10.00
CA PRO A 89 3.88 3.32 11.16
C PRO A 89 4.68 4.29 12.05
N TRP A 90 5.96 4.01 12.29
CA TRP A 90 6.81 4.87 13.10
C TRP A 90 7.00 6.25 12.45
N LEU A 91 7.27 6.30 11.15
CA LEU A 91 7.40 7.55 10.39
C LEU A 91 6.07 8.31 10.34
N LEU A 92 4.95 7.63 10.09
CA LEU A 92 3.61 8.23 10.10
C LEU A 92 3.32 8.91 11.44
N ASN A 93 3.50 8.18 12.53
CA ASN A 93 3.27 8.69 13.88
C ASN A 93 4.24 9.83 14.24
N THR A 94 5.51 9.73 13.85
CA THR A 94 6.50 10.80 14.10
C THR A 94 6.11 12.11 13.42
N ASN A 95 5.74 12.05 12.13
CA ASN A 95 5.29 13.23 11.40
C ASN A 95 4.02 13.85 12.02
N LEU A 96 3.06 13.01 12.42
CA LEU A 96 1.86 13.46 13.10
C LEU A 96 2.17 14.14 14.44
N VAL A 97 3.03 13.52 15.27
CA VAL A 97 3.43 14.08 16.58
C VAL A 97 4.14 15.42 16.40
N VAL A 98 5.09 15.53 15.46
CA VAL A 98 5.79 16.80 15.18
C VAL A 98 4.80 17.89 14.75
N PHE A 99 3.86 17.57 13.84
CA PHE A 99 2.85 18.52 13.40
C PHE A 99 1.94 18.97 14.55
N LEU A 100 1.49 18.06 15.41
CA LEU A 100 0.67 18.43 16.58
C LEU A 100 1.47 19.26 17.59
N MET A 101 2.73 18.94 17.82
CA MET A 101 3.60 19.72 18.71
C MET A 101 3.83 21.14 18.20
N MET A 102 3.93 21.36 16.88
CA MET A 102 3.95 22.71 16.31
C MET A 102 2.71 23.50 16.74
N GLY A 103 1.52 22.88 16.64
CA GLY A 103 0.26 23.50 17.05
C GLY A 103 0.22 23.83 18.55
N LEU A 104 0.64 22.87 19.39
CA LEU A 104 0.71 23.05 20.85
C LEU A 104 1.69 24.17 21.26
N SER A 105 2.72 24.44 20.44
CA SER A 105 3.66 25.56 20.65
C SER A 105 3.15 26.91 20.17
N GLY A 106 1.93 26.99 19.62
CA GLY A 106 1.31 28.23 19.14
C GLY A 106 1.45 28.48 17.63
N VAL A 107 1.96 27.52 16.86
CA VAL A 107 1.97 27.63 15.39
C VAL A 107 0.56 27.44 14.83
N ASN A 108 0.10 28.35 13.96
CA ASN A 108 -1.14 28.14 13.21
C ASN A 108 -0.98 26.94 12.25
N LEU A 109 -1.62 25.82 12.55
CA LEU A 109 -1.49 24.60 11.75
C LEU A 109 -2.14 24.68 10.38
N LEU A 110 -3.11 25.56 10.17
CA LEU A 110 -3.78 25.70 8.87
C LEU A 110 -2.88 26.42 7.87
N ALA A 111 -2.14 27.41 8.34
CA ALA A 111 -1.20 28.18 7.55
C ALA A 111 0.02 28.59 8.41
N PRO A 112 0.99 27.68 8.62
CA PRO A 112 2.18 27.98 9.39
C PRO A 112 2.97 29.12 8.75
N ALA A 113 3.30 30.15 9.54
CA ALA A 113 4.15 31.22 9.05
C ALA A 113 5.56 30.70 8.72
N GLY A 114 6.18 31.24 7.67
CA GLY A 114 7.54 30.82 7.26
C GLY A 114 8.56 30.92 8.39
N ALA A 115 8.50 31.99 9.20
CA ALA A 115 9.37 32.17 10.38
C ALA A 115 9.18 31.08 11.45
N ALA A 116 7.94 30.60 11.65
CA ALA A 116 7.66 29.50 12.57
C ALA A 116 8.27 28.20 12.06
N LEU A 117 8.17 27.93 10.75
CA LEU A 117 8.83 26.77 10.13
C LEU A 117 10.36 26.85 10.27
N VAL A 118 10.95 28.04 10.11
CA VAL A 118 12.39 28.25 10.32
C VAL A 118 12.80 27.94 11.75
N ALA A 119 12.02 28.41 12.73
CA ALA A 119 12.27 28.14 14.16
C ALA A 119 12.21 26.63 14.48
N TRP A 120 11.30 25.90 13.82
CA TRP A 120 11.14 24.46 13.96
C TRP A 120 12.15 23.61 13.17
N GLY A 121 13.00 24.23 12.34
CA GLY A 121 14.07 23.52 11.65
C GLY A 121 13.82 23.21 10.18
N SER A 122 13.04 24.04 9.47
CA SER A 122 12.93 23.94 8.02
C SER A 122 14.28 24.11 7.32
N ASN A 123 14.35 23.62 6.08
CA ASN A 123 15.55 23.73 5.25
C ASN A 123 15.59 25.12 4.60
N VAL A 124 16.56 25.94 4.99
CA VAL A 124 16.61 27.36 4.63
C VAL A 124 17.98 27.73 4.07
N SER A 125 18.05 28.33 2.89
CA SER A 125 19.31 28.62 2.19
C SER A 125 20.31 29.42 3.03
N SER A 126 19.84 30.38 3.82
CA SER A 126 20.69 31.26 4.62
C SER A 126 21.19 30.64 5.93
N LEU A 127 20.60 29.52 6.39
CA LEU A 127 20.89 28.93 7.70
C LEU A 127 21.42 27.51 7.63
N THR A 128 20.95 26.69 6.67
CA THR A 128 21.31 25.28 6.59
C THR A 128 22.82 25.04 6.46
N PRO A 129 23.62 25.87 5.74
CA PRO A 129 25.07 25.66 5.70
C PRO A 129 25.76 25.72 7.08
N GLN A 130 25.24 26.51 8.02
CA GLN A 130 25.74 26.59 9.40
C GLN A 130 24.96 25.70 10.37
N GLN A 131 23.80 25.17 9.96
CA GLN A 131 22.88 24.37 10.76
C GLN A 131 22.45 23.11 9.98
N PRO A 132 23.37 22.17 9.69
CA PRO A 132 23.14 21.06 8.76
C PRO A 132 22.08 20.06 9.23
N TRP A 133 21.76 20.05 10.53
CA TRP A 133 20.64 19.26 11.08
C TRP A 133 19.30 19.60 10.41
N ARG A 134 19.16 20.81 9.85
CA ARG A 134 18.00 21.26 9.07
C ARG A 134 17.71 20.42 7.84
N LEU A 135 18.74 19.78 7.26
CA LEU A 135 18.58 18.87 6.12
C LEU A 135 17.69 17.68 6.45
N LEU A 136 17.71 17.24 7.71
CA LEU A 136 16.94 16.10 8.19
C LEU A 136 15.67 16.53 8.91
N THR A 137 15.69 17.56 9.75
CA THR A 137 14.50 17.98 10.51
C THR A 137 13.40 18.50 9.59
N SER A 138 13.74 19.17 8.49
CA SER A 138 12.79 19.66 7.49
C SER A 138 11.87 18.57 6.93
N VAL A 139 12.38 17.33 6.86
CA VAL A 139 11.66 16.14 6.35
C VAL A 139 10.44 15.80 7.22
N PHE A 140 10.42 16.23 8.48
CA PHE A 140 9.33 15.94 9.42
C PHE A 140 8.36 17.11 9.63
N LEU A 141 8.67 18.29 9.09
CA LEU A 141 7.82 19.48 9.18
C LEU A 141 6.82 19.55 8.04
N HIS A 142 5.66 20.14 8.26
CA HIS A 142 4.61 20.25 7.24
C HIS A 142 3.99 21.65 7.24
N GLY A 143 3.79 22.19 6.04
CA GLY A 143 3.23 23.53 5.80
C GLY A 143 1.70 23.61 5.86
N GLY A 144 1.04 22.63 6.48
CA GLY A 144 -0.41 22.60 6.62
C GLY A 144 -1.00 21.18 6.61
N PRO A 145 -2.31 21.03 6.90
CA PRO A 145 -2.92 19.71 7.05
C PRO A 145 -3.00 18.95 5.73
N ALA A 146 -3.31 19.64 4.63
CA ALA A 146 -3.34 19.03 3.29
C ALA A 146 -1.96 18.47 2.89
N HIS A 147 -0.89 19.23 3.16
CA HIS A 147 0.48 18.79 2.89
C HIS A 147 0.83 17.54 3.73
N LEU A 148 0.49 17.53 5.02
CA LEU A 148 0.66 16.34 5.87
C LEU A 148 -0.13 15.15 5.34
N LEU A 149 -1.42 15.32 5.07
CA LEU A 149 -2.30 14.23 4.63
C LEU A 149 -1.82 13.60 3.31
N LEU A 150 -1.39 14.40 2.34
CA LEU A 150 -0.87 13.90 1.07
C LEU A 150 0.41 13.07 1.28
N ASN A 151 1.36 13.58 2.07
CA ASN A 151 2.59 12.85 2.38
C ASN A 151 2.33 11.56 3.15
N MET A 152 1.45 11.60 4.16
CA MET A 152 1.12 10.42 4.97
C MET A 152 0.38 9.37 4.15
N SER A 153 -0.50 9.78 3.22
CA SER A 153 -1.19 8.87 2.31
C SER A 153 -0.23 8.16 1.37
N ALA A 154 0.72 8.89 0.78
CA ALA A 154 1.75 8.32 -0.08
C ALA A 154 2.66 7.37 0.70
N LEU A 155 3.13 7.78 1.88
CA LEU A 155 4.01 6.96 2.74
C LEU A 155 3.31 5.69 3.24
N LEU A 156 2.02 5.77 3.59
CA LEU A 156 1.19 4.65 3.98
C LEU A 156 1.06 3.63 2.84
N LEU A 157 0.64 4.08 1.66
CA LEU A 157 0.46 3.24 0.48
C LEU A 157 1.77 2.53 0.11
N LEU A 158 2.87 3.29 0.06
CA LEU A 158 4.20 2.74 -0.20
C LEU A 158 4.63 1.71 0.84
N GLY A 159 4.45 2.02 2.13
CA GLY A 159 4.84 1.11 3.20
C GLY A 159 4.07 -0.21 3.16
N LEU A 160 2.76 -0.15 2.95
CA LEU A 160 1.91 -1.33 2.81
C LEU A 160 2.34 -2.20 1.61
N MET A 161 2.71 -1.56 0.51
CA MET A 161 3.12 -2.25 -0.70
C MET A 161 4.54 -2.82 -0.61
N ALA A 162 5.46 -2.16 0.09
CA ALA A 162 6.88 -2.38 -0.18
C ALA A 162 7.80 -2.50 1.04
N GLU A 163 7.41 -2.09 2.25
CA GLU A 163 8.33 -2.13 3.41
C GLU A 163 8.81 -3.56 3.69
N SER A 164 7.89 -4.54 3.67
CA SER A 164 8.20 -5.94 3.94
C SER A 164 9.13 -6.55 2.90
N ARG A 165 8.98 -6.14 1.64
CA ARG A 165 9.81 -6.57 0.49
C ARG A 165 11.18 -5.89 0.51
N ALA A 166 11.23 -4.63 0.96
CA ALA A 166 12.45 -3.86 1.03
C ALA A 166 13.31 -4.24 2.26
N GLY A 167 12.68 -4.65 3.35
CA GLY A 167 13.31 -4.80 4.66
C GLY A 167 13.29 -3.49 5.43
N HIS A 168 12.88 -3.55 6.70
CA HIS A 168 12.56 -2.37 7.51
C HIS A 168 13.76 -1.43 7.70
N TRP A 169 14.97 -1.93 7.96
CA TRP A 169 16.14 -1.07 8.13
C TRP A 169 16.55 -0.35 6.84
N ARG A 170 16.45 -1.04 5.70
CA ARG A 170 16.73 -0.41 4.41
C ARG A 170 15.69 0.65 4.06
N TRP A 171 14.42 0.36 4.34
CA TRP A 171 13.33 1.30 4.20
C TRP A 171 13.61 2.59 4.96
N LEU A 172 13.98 2.47 6.24
CA LEU A 172 14.33 3.62 7.09
C LEU A 172 15.55 4.38 6.54
N LEU A 173 16.65 3.68 6.29
CA LEU A 173 17.91 4.33 5.87
C LEU A 173 17.74 5.07 4.55
N ILE A 174 17.07 4.46 3.57
CA ILE A 174 16.85 5.11 2.27
C ILE A 174 15.89 6.28 2.40
N TYR A 175 14.84 6.17 3.21
CA TYR A 175 13.97 7.33 3.51
C TYR A 175 14.78 8.51 4.06
N LEU A 176 15.63 8.28 5.08
CA LEU A 176 16.41 9.35 5.70
C LEU A 176 17.47 9.92 4.74
N LEU A 177 18.21 9.06 4.02
CA LEU A 177 19.22 9.50 3.05
C LEU A 177 18.60 10.29 1.91
N SER A 178 17.45 9.85 1.38
CA SER A 178 16.73 10.58 0.34
C SER A 178 16.12 11.89 0.83
N GLY A 179 15.70 11.97 2.09
CA GLY A 179 15.31 13.23 2.71
C GLY A 179 16.47 14.24 2.70
N ILE A 180 17.66 13.81 3.13
CA ILE A 180 18.87 14.63 3.11
C ILE A 180 19.26 14.99 1.66
N GLY A 181 19.28 14.01 0.75
CA GLY A 181 19.61 14.22 -0.66
C GLY A 181 18.66 15.19 -1.34
N GLY A 182 17.35 15.07 -1.09
CA GLY A 182 16.36 16.03 -1.55
C GLY A 182 16.58 17.43 -0.98
N SER A 183 16.83 17.55 0.33
CA SER A 183 17.14 18.84 0.97
C SER A 183 18.40 19.50 0.37
N LEU A 184 19.45 18.72 0.07
CA LEU A 184 20.66 19.23 -0.59
C LEU A 184 20.39 19.68 -2.02
N THR A 185 19.64 18.91 -2.81
CA THR A 185 19.28 19.29 -4.19
C THR A 185 18.41 20.54 -4.22
N SER A 186 17.49 20.70 -3.27
CA SER A 186 16.70 21.91 -3.08
C SER A 186 17.58 23.14 -2.86
N LEU A 187 18.53 23.07 -1.93
CA LEU A 187 19.46 24.18 -1.66
C LEU A 187 20.33 24.52 -2.88
N TRP A 188 20.76 23.51 -3.62
CA TRP A 188 21.57 23.71 -4.82
C TRP A 188 20.77 24.35 -5.97
N TRP A 189 19.50 23.99 -6.13
CA TRP A 189 18.65 24.48 -7.22
C TRP A 189 18.13 25.90 -6.98
N HIS A 190 17.68 26.20 -5.76
CA HIS A 190 17.02 27.47 -5.44
C HIS A 190 18.01 28.58 -5.06
N THR A 191 18.55 29.24 -6.08
CA THR A 191 19.57 30.30 -5.93
C THR A 191 19.05 31.60 -5.31
N GLN A 192 17.73 31.85 -5.35
CA GLN A 192 17.09 33.04 -4.77
C GLN A 192 16.65 32.85 -3.32
N GLY A 193 17.04 31.73 -2.70
CA GLY A 193 16.61 31.36 -1.35
C GLY A 193 15.42 30.41 -1.35
N VAL A 194 15.44 29.48 -0.41
CA VAL A 194 14.35 28.52 -0.17
C VAL A 194 14.03 28.45 1.32
N ASN A 195 12.79 28.11 1.63
CA ASN A 195 12.34 27.65 2.94
C ASN A 195 11.46 26.41 2.72
N SER A 196 12.06 25.23 2.79
CA SER A 196 11.45 23.96 2.38
C SER A 196 11.18 23.05 3.58
N VAL A 197 10.04 22.38 3.56
CA VAL A 197 9.58 21.41 4.55
C VAL A 197 8.86 20.27 3.85
N GLY A 198 8.78 19.12 4.49
CA GLY A 198 7.93 18.01 4.06
C GLY A 198 8.67 16.70 3.84
N ALA A 199 7.96 15.61 4.07
CA ALA A 199 8.45 14.26 3.87
C ALA A 199 8.64 13.87 2.39
N SER A 200 8.12 14.67 1.46
CA SER A 200 7.98 14.30 0.05
C SER A 200 9.31 13.96 -0.64
N GLY A 201 10.42 14.64 -0.31
CA GLY A 201 11.74 14.27 -0.85
C GLY A 201 12.16 12.85 -0.45
N ALA A 202 11.94 12.49 0.82
CA ALA A 202 12.19 11.14 1.32
C ALA A 202 11.24 10.10 0.69
N ILE A 203 9.96 10.45 0.50
CA ILE A 203 8.96 9.60 -0.19
C ILE A 203 9.35 9.35 -1.65
N PHE A 204 9.82 10.38 -2.36
CA PHE A 204 10.37 10.22 -3.71
C PHE A 204 11.59 9.30 -3.72
N GLY A 205 12.41 9.33 -2.66
CA GLY A 205 13.43 8.33 -2.41
C GLY A 205 12.94 6.90 -2.38
N LEU A 206 11.81 6.66 -1.71
CA LEU A 206 11.18 5.34 -1.69
C LEU A 206 10.67 4.92 -3.08
N TYR A 207 10.22 5.86 -3.92
CA TYR A 207 9.96 5.57 -5.34
C TYR A 207 11.25 5.13 -6.06
N GLY A 208 12.36 5.83 -5.82
CA GLY A 208 13.68 5.46 -6.34
C GLY A 208 14.14 4.07 -5.90
N LEU A 209 13.97 3.73 -4.62
CA LEU A 209 14.23 2.38 -4.09
C LEU A 209 13.40 1.32 -4.82
N LEU A 210 12.10 1.55 -4.99
CA LEU A 210 11.24 0.60 -5.66
C LEU A 210 11.60 0.43 -7.13
N LEU A 211 11.99 1.50 -7.81
CA LEU A 211 12.52 1.42 -9.17
C LEU A 211 13.80 0.57 -9.20
N ALA A 212 14.73 0.74 -8.25
CA ALA A 212 15.93 -0.09 -8.14
C ALA A 212 15.58 -1.58 -7.96
N LEU A 213 14.58 -1.90 -7.13
CA LEU A 213 14.11 -3.28 -6.92
C LEU A 213 13.53 -3.90 -8.19
N LEU A 214 12.76 -3.11 -8.94
CA LEU A 214 12.18 -3.53 -10.20
C LEU A 214 13.25 -3.79 -11.28
N LEU A 215 14.27 -2.93 -11.36
CA LEU A 215 15.36 -3.06 -12.31
C LEU A 215 16.27 -4.25 -12.01
N THR A 216 16.52 -4.52 -10.72
CA THR A 216 17.44 -5.59 -10.29
C THR A 216 16.76 -6.96 -10.12
N GLN A 217 15.44 -7.02 -10.25
CA GLN A 217 14.62 -8.25 -10.14
C GLN A 217 14.83 -9.05 -8.85
N ARG A 218 15.30 -8.40 -7.79
CA ARG A 218 15.59 -9.09 -6.53
C ARG A 218 14.35 -9.39 -5.69
N THR A 219 13.18 -8.89 -6.10
CA THR A 219 11.87 -9.27 -5.56
C THR A 219 11.13 -10.17 -6.53
N THR A 220 10.65 -11.31 -6.04
CA THR A 220 9.79 -12.22 -6.81
C THR A 220 8.44 -11.57 -7.05
N LEU A 221 8.25 -11.02 -8.24
CA LEU A 221 7.01 -10.39 -8.69
C LEU A 221 6.63 -10.98 -10.04
N SER A 222 5.36 -11.31 -10.22
CA SER A 222 4.80 -11.62 -11.52
C SER A 222 4.94 -10.42 -12.47
N ARG A 223 4.86 -10.68 -13.78
CA ARG A 223 4.90 -9.62 -14.79
C ARG A 223 3.80 -8.57 -14.56
N GLN A 224 2.63 -9.02 -14.14
CA GLN A 224 1.48 -8.15 -13.85
C GLN A 224 1.73 -7.28 -12.62
N GLU A 225 2.21 -7.85 -11.51
CA GLU A 225 2.55 -7.07 -10.31
C GLU A 225 3.64 -6.05 -10.58
N ARG A 226 4.67 -6.43 -11.36
CA ARG A 226 5.75 -5.52 -11.78
C ARG A 226 5.21 -4.35 -12.59
N ALA A 227 4.36 -4.62 -13.58
CA ALA A 227 3.75 -3.58 -14.41
C ALA A 227 2.82 -2.67 -13.60
N GLY A 228 2.01 -3.25 -12.71
CA GLY A 228 1.12 -2.50 -11.83
C GLY A 228 1.88 -1.60 -10.86
N MET A 229 2.93 -2.12 -10.22
CA MET A 229 3.78 -1.34 -9.33
C MET A 229 4.50 -0.21 -10.07
N LEU A 230 5.07 -0.48 -11.25
CA LEU A 230 5.69 0.54 -12.08
C LEU A 230 4.69 1.63 -12.49
N GLY A 231 3.50 1.24 -12.96
CA GLY A 231 2.45 2.17 -13.34
C GLY A 231 2.02 3.08 -12.18
N LEU A 232 1.83 2.50 -10.99
CA LEU A 232 1.47 3.25 -9.78
C LEU A 232 2.56 4.23 -9.36
N LEU A 233 3.83 3.81 -9.40
CA LEU A 233 4.97 4.66 -9.10
C LEU A 233 5.07 5.84 -10.08
N LEU A 234 4.95 5.57 -11.38
CA LEU A 234 4.98 6.60 -12.41
C LEU A 234 3.81 7.56 -12.25
N TYR A 235 2.59 7.05 -12.00
CA TYR A 235 1.41 7.87 -11.79
C TYR A 235 1.62 8.84 -10.61
N PHE A 236 2.00 8.35 -9.43
CA PHE A 236 2.19 9.22 -8.26
C PHE A 236 3.37 10.17 -8.39
N ALA A 237 4.50 9.70 -8.93
CA ALA A 237 5.66 10.57 -9.12
C ALA A 237 5.38 11.68 -10.14
N LEU A 238 4.80 11.35 -11.30
CA LEU A 238 4.51 12.33 -12.34
C LEU A 238 3.41 13.30 -11.91
N SER A 239 2.31 12.82 -11.31
CA SER A 239 1.26 13.70 -10.80
C SER A 239 1.77 14.68 -9.75
N SER A 240 2.67 14.23 -8.87
CA SER A 240 3.30 15.10 -7.85
C SER A 240 4.22 16.14 -8.49
N LEU A 241 5.03 15.75 -9.47
CA LEU A 241 5.93 16.68 -10.19
C LEU A 241 5.14 17.71 -11.01
N VAL A 242 4.10 17.27 -11.73
CA VAL A 242 3.19 18.15 -12.49
C VAL A 242 2.47 19.11 -11.53
N GLY A 243 1.95 18.58 -10.40
CA GLY A 243 1.36 19.40 -9.35
C GLY A 243 2.32 20.43 -8.76
N GLY A 244 3.62 20.18 -8.77
CA GLY A 244 4.63 21.17 -8.37
C GLY A 244 5.00 22.20 -9.44
N LEU A 245 4.65 21.98 -10.70
CA LEU A 245 4.78 22.96 -11.78
C LEU A 245 3.55 23.87 -11.88
N GLU A 246 2.36 23.31 -11.62
CA GLU A 246 1.06 23.98 -11.83
C GLU A 246 0.41 24.48 -10.53
N GLY A 247 0.84 23.97 -9.37
CA GLY A 247 0.25 24.29 -8.08
C GLY A 247 0.68 25.64 -7.51
N PRO A 248 -0.05 26.18 -6.51
CA PRO A 248 0.41 27.32 -5.73
C PRO A 248 1.82 27.06 -5.19
N ALA A 249 2.69 28.07 -5.20
CA ALA A 249 4.16 28.04 -5.04
C ALA A 249 4.75 27.37 -3.77
N GLY A 250 4.36 26.14 -3.45
CA GLY A 250 4.73 25.44 -2.21
C GLY A 250 5.32 24.03 -2.39
N THR A 251 5.35 23.47 -3.60
CA THR A 251 5.91 22.13 -3.85
C THR A 251 7.34 22.25 -4.40
N ASP A 252 8.29 21.63 -3.71
CA ASP A 252 9.71 21.68 -4.07
C ASP A 252 10.11 20.51 -4.97
N ASN A 253 9.95 20.69 -6.28
CA ASN A 253 10.31 19.68 -7.29
C ASN A 253 11.81 19.34 -7.29
N ALA A 254 12.69 20.28 -6.92
CA ALA A 254 14.11 20.00 -6.80
C ALA A 254 14.38 18.98 -5.67
N ALA A 255 13.69 19.12 -4.53
CA ALA A 255 13.76 18.14 -3.46
C ALA A 255 13.23 16.76 -3.88
N HIS A 256 12.14 16.72 -4.66
CA HIS A 256 11.59 15.47 -5.20
C HIS A 256 12.56 14.74 -6.11
N ILE A 257 13.15 15.44 -7.07
CA ILE A 257 14.13 14.88 -8.02
C ILE A 257 15.37 14.40 -7.27
N GLY A 258 15.91 15.22 -6.35
CA GLY A 258 17.07 14.86 -5.53
C GLY A 258 16.83 13.63 -4.67
N GLY A 259 15.64 13.56 -4.05
CA GLY A 259 15.22 12.42 -3.25
C GLY A 259 15.12 11.13 -4.07
N LEU A 260 14.46 11.18 -5.23
CA LEU A 260 14.31 10.06 -6.15
C LEU A 260 15.65 9.51 -6.62
N LEU A 261 16.54 10.39 -7.08
CA LEU A 261 17.88 9.98 -7.54
C LEU A 261 18.70 9.38 -6.41
N THR A 262 18.66 9.99 -5.22
CA THR A 262 19.34 9.46 -4.03
C THR A 262 18.81 8.06 -3.68
N GLY A 263 17.50 7.87 -3.72
CA GLY A 263 16.87 6.60 -3.38
C GLY A 263 17.13 5.51 -4.41
N LEU A 264 17.17 5.88 -5.70
CA LEU A 264 17.54 4.98 -6.79
C LEU A 264 19.00 4.51 -6.64
N VAL A 265 19.93 5.44 -6.44
CA VAL A 265 21.36 5.12 -6.27
C VAL A 265 21.59 4.28 -5.00
N ALA A 266 21.04 4.70 -3.86
CA ALA A 266 21.14 3.94 -2.61
C ALA A 266 20.46 2.56 -2.71
N GLY A 267 19.32 2.50 -3.40
CA GLY A 267 18.60 1.26 -3.68
C GLY A 267 19.45 0.29 -4.52
N LEU A 268 20.03 0.76 -5.62
CA LEU A 268 20.94 -0.04 -6.46
C LEU A 268 22.18 -0.48 -5.67
N ALA A 269 22.77 0.40 -4.88
CA ALA A 269 23.91 0.07 -4.02
C ALA A 269 23.55 -1.01 -2.98
N SER A 270 22.37 -0.92 -2.38
CA SER A 270 21.91 -1.88 -1.37
C SER A 270 21.76 -3.31 -1.90
N VAL A 271 21.58 -3.48 -3.21
CA VAL A 271 21.44 -4.79 -3.87
C VAL A 271 22.71 -5.62 -3.76
N PHE A 272 23.90 -4.99 -3.72
CA PHE A 272 25.16 -5.70 -3.56
C PHE A 272 25.39 -6.23 -2.14
N VAL A 273 24.71 -5.65 -1.15
CA VAL A 273 24.78 -6.06 0.26
C VAL A 273 23.63 -7.02 0.61
N TRP A 274 22.63 -7.14 -0.27
CA TRP A 274 21.41 -7.89 -0.02
C TRP A 274 21.58 -9.39 -0.24
N ARG A 275 21.32 -10.16 0.82
CA ARG A 275 20.98 -11.59 0.76
C ARG A 275 19.46 -11.76 0.89
N PRO A 276 18.74 -12.26 -0.13
CA PRO A 276 17.33 -12.57 0.01
C PRO A 276 17.13 -13.62 1.11
N LYS A 277 16.06 -13.47 1.89
CA LYS A 277 15.52 -14.55 2.73
C LYS A 277 14.53 -15.36 1.90
#